data_AF-V5BZZ4-F1
#
_entry.id   AF-V5BZZ4-F1
#
_cell.length_a   1.000
_cell.length_b   1.000
_cell.length_c   1.000
_cell.angle_alpha   90.00
_cell.angle_beta   90.00
_cell.angle_gamma   90.00
#
_symmetry.space_group_name_H-M   'P 1'
#
loop_
_entity.id
_entity.type
_entity.pdbx_description
1 polymer ?
#
loop_
_entity_poly.entity_id
_entity_poly.type
_entity_poly.pdbx_seq_one_letter_code
_entity_poly.pdbx_strand_id
1 'polypeptide(L)'
;MRYPPRSSIGRMSSFSFPFLRCTRRVHIFVIALVCVLFIANATVFVFRPQGRSFWGAPAAADSASIRLDVPISSVQLLADVLARFPNARMAFERIYRVRTDSARLLIPPEFHARAESIFSGYRGTREDLLRDLENQSVVEVFNRVTGEIALFNDIRRFRPGGGSGTGSCAEEKRVVAKLYTEGSGAELCDFCNERRTARDVFGRIDGKYSYTAANVAKLSKWHSLIITKVHNPLSVDEDVIADIIDVSHRWFKRAHREDPLYMYPNIICDAGKRASASQVHFHLQMALTRDHYFSGTEQLRRAAAQYSVRHGTSYWGDVIRLHEMIGLSVTVGDSVVFSNVCPRKEREIFVLSRNPEDISFARAVALALMTLRDAAGVQSFSFAISYPPLNAANNYSLGELPAIFRVIDRGSALDPRSDTGALEYFGSPYIAADPYAILPHLIAANKRFTLHE
;
A
#
# COMPACT_ATOMS: atom_id res chain seq x y z
N MET A 1 18.21 -63.53 -22.87
CA MET A 1 18.47 -64.60 -23.86
C MET A 1 17.15 -65.30 -24.16
N ARG A 2 16.84 -65.51 -25.45
CA ARG A 2 15.71 -66.29 -26.03
C ARG A 2 14.31 -65.65 -26.08
N TYR A 3 14.01 -65.01 -27.22
CA TYR A 3 12.76 -65.20 -27.99
C TYR A 3 12.86 -66.53 -28.78
N PRO A 4 11.83 -67.13 -29.44
CA PRO A 4 10.63 -66.57 -30.10
C PRO A 4 9.37 -67.53 -29.97
N PRO A 5 8.34 -67.64 -30.86
CA PRO A 5 8.04 -66.94 -32.13
C PRO A 5 6.58 -66.49 -32.39
N ARG A 6 6.44 -65.69 -33.47
CA ARG A 6 5.21 -65.32 -34.19
C ARG A 6 4.79 -66.43 -35.18
N SER A 7 3.49 -66.56 -35.44
CA SER A 7 2.92 -67.13 -36.68
C SER A 7 1.60 -66.42 -37.04
N SER A 8 1.59 -65.75 -38.21
CA SER A 8 0.74 -65.98 -39.41
C SER A 8 -0.76 -65.65 -39.25
N ILE A 9 -1.24 -64.52 -39.76
CA ILE A 9 -1.80 -64.31 -41.12
C ILE A 9 -3.02 -65.18 -41.42
N GLY A 10 -4.21 -64.55 -41.41
CA GLY A 10 -5.42 -64.99 -42.09
C GLY A 10 -6.00 -63.83 -42.91
N ARG A 11 -6.04 -63.98 -44.23
CA ARG A 11 -6.74 -63.12 -45.19
C ARG A 11 -8.11 -63.74 -45.52
N MET A 12 -9.18 -62.96 -45.46
CA MET A 12 -10.42 -63.12 -46.23
C MET A 12 -10.99 -61.71 -46.47
N SER A 13 -10.79 -61.16 -47.68
CA SER A 13 -11.78 -61.06 -48.77
C SER A 13 -12.86 -59.98 -48.58
N SER A 14 -12.60 -58.85 -49.22
CA SER A 14 -13.52 -58.01 -50.03
C SER A 14 -14.97 -57.81 -49.58
N PHE A 15 -15.26 -56.58 -49.14
CA PHE A 15 -16.54 -55.91 -49.40
C PHE A 15 -16.24 -54.51 -49.98
N SER A 16 -16.89 -54.21 -51.10
CA SER A 16 -16.87 -52.91 -51.79
C SER A 16 -18.16 -52.13 -51.48
N PHE A 17 -18.11 -50.81 -51.70
CA PHE A 17 -19.14 -49.73 -51.67
C PHE A 17 -19.06 -48.75 -50.48
N PRO A 18 -19.45 -47.46 -50.64
CA PRO A 18 -18.90 -46.46 -51.55
C PRO A 18 -18.53 -45.13 -50.84
N PHE A 19 -17.78 -44.29 -51.55
CA PHE A 19 -17.32 -42.97 -51.14
C PHE A 19 -18.45 -41.93 -51.00
N LEU A 20 -18.31 -41.08 -49.98
CA LEU A 20 -18.66 -39.65 -49.92
C LEU A 20 -20.01 -39.16 -50.51
N ARG A 21 -20.96 -38.86 -49.61
CA ARG A 21 -21.87 -37.71 -49.76
C ARG A 21 -22.26 -37.11 -48.40
N CYS A 22 -21.31 -36.56 -47.65
CA CYS A 22 -21.67 -35.66 -46.52
C CYS A 22 -20.56 -34.69 -46.08
N THR A 23 -19.66 -34.27 -46.96
CA THR A 23 -18.54 -33.38 -46.56
C THR A 23 -18.87 -31.90 -46.74
N ARG A 24 -19.78 -31.55 -47.66
CA ARG A 24 -20.09 -30.14 -47.99
C ARG A 24 -21.00 -29.46 -46.95
N ARG A 25 -21.99 -30.18 -46.40
CA ARG A 25 -22.91 -29.61 -45.39
C ARG A 25 -22.22 -29.37 -44.04
N VAL A 26 -21.28 -30.26 -43.66
CA VAL A 26 -20.50 -30.11 -42.42
C VAL A 26 -19.54 -28.92 -42.52
N HIS A 27 -18.86 -28.72 -43.65
CA HIS A 27 -17.98 -27.57 -43.85
C HIS A 27 -18.74 -26.23 -43.84
N ILE A 28 -19.92 -26.17 -44.46
CA ILE A 28 -20.75 -24.96 -44.43
C ILE A 28 -21.22 -24.64 -43.00
N PHE A 29 -21.59 -25.67 -42.23
CA PHE A 29 -22.03 -25.49 -40.85
C PHE A 29 -20.90 -25.01 -39.93
N VAL A 30 -19.68 -25.54 -40.10
CA VAL A 30 -18.50 -25.11 -39.32
C VAL A 30 -18.10 -23.67 -39.68
N ILE A 31 -18.11 -23.30 -40.97
CA ILE A 31 -17.80 -21.93 -41.39
C ILE A 31 -18.87 -20.95 -40.88
N ALA A 32 -20.15 -21.32 -40.95
CA ALA A 32 -21.24 -20.50 -40.40
C ALA A 32 -21.10 -20.31 -38.88
N LEU A 33 -20.75 -21.36 -38.13
CA LEU A 33 -20.53 -21.28 -36.69
C LEU A 33 -19.33 -20.39 -36.33
N VAL A 34 -18.23 -20.49 -37.10
CA VAL A 34 -17.05 -19.63 -36.92
C VAL A 34 -17.39 -18.17 -37.26
N CYS A 35 -18.15 -17.90 -38.32
CA CYS A 35 -18.58 -16.54 -38.67
C CYS A 35 -19.54 -15.96 -37.63
N VAL A 36 -20.46 -16.75 -37.06
CA VAL A 36 -21.35 -16.29 -35.98
C VAL A 36 -20.57 -16.00 -34.70
N LEU A 37 -19.57 -16.82 -34.35
CA LEU A 37 -18.67 -16.56 -33.22
C LEU A 37 -17.76 -15.34 -33.47
N PHE A 38 -17.37 -15.07 -34.71
CA PHE A 38 -16.58 -13.90 -35.07
C PHE A 38 -17.43 -12.62 -35.06
N ILE A 39 -18.67 -12.68 -35.55
CA ILE A 39 -19.62 -11.56 -35.52
C ILE A 39 -20.06 -11.27 -34.08
N ALA A 40 -20.31 -12.29 -33.26
CA ALA A 40 -20.63 -12.12 -31.84
C ALA A 40 -19.47 -11.49 -31.05
N ASN A 41 -18.21 -11.79 -31.41
CA ASN A 41 -17.04 -11.11 -30.83
C ASN A 41 -16.84 -9.69 -31.40
N ALA A 42 -17.15 -9.46 -32.68
CA ALA A 42 -16.99 -8.15 -33.32
C ALA A 42 -18.05 -7.13 -32.85
N THR A 43 -19.25 -7.57 -32.46
CA THR A 43 -20.29 -6.70 -31.90
C THR A 43 -20.03 -6.24 -30.47
N VAL A 44 -18.99 -6.73 -29.80
CA VAL A 44 -18.54 -6.22 -28.48
C VAL A 44 -17.61 -5.01 -28.62
N PHE A 45 -17.17 -4.66 -29.84
CA PHE A 45 -16.28 -3.53 -30.12
C PHE A 45 -16.97 -2.44 -30.96
N VAL A 46 -17.99 -1.78 -30.41
CA VAL A 46 -18.40 -0.45 -30.88
C VAL A 46 -18.52 0.49 -29.68
N PHE A 47 -17.48 1.31 -29.51
CA PHE A 47 -17.36 2.33 -28.49
C PHE A 47 -18.42 3.44 -28.64
N ARG A 48 -19.08 3.80 -27.53
CA ARG A 48 -19.54 5.17 -27.25
C ARG A 48 -18.91 5.61 -25.93
N PRO A 49 -18.49 6.88 -25.76
CA PRO A 49 -17.68 7.28 -24.62
C PRO A 49 -18.59 7.60 -23.42
N GLN A 50 -18.44 6.83 -22.34
CA GLN A 50 -18.91 7.20 -21.01
C GLN A 50 -17.79 6.91 -20.01
N GLY A 51 -17.67 7.78 -19.00
CA GLY A 51 -16.49 8.00 -18.17
C GLY A 51 -15.75 6.73 -17.74
N ARG A 52 -14.47 6.64 -18.11
CA ARG A 52 -13.60 5.53 -17.73
C ARG A 52 -13.37 5.56 -16.22
N SER A 53 -13.83 4.53 -15.53
CA SER A 53 -13.39 4.22 -14.18
C SER A 53 -11.91 3.86 -14.19
N PHE A 54 -11.24 4.12 -13.06
CA PHE A 54 -9.83 3.81 -12.84
C PHE A 54 -9.50 2.30 -12.84
N TRP A 55 -10.33 1.36 -13.30
CA TRP A 55 -9.88 -0.04 -13.56
C TRP A 55 -10.52 -0.77 -14.75
N GLY A 56 -11.20 -0.09 -15.69
CA GLY A 56 -11.70 -0.75 -16.92
C GLY A 56 -12.88 -1.73 -16.73
N ALA A 57 -13.16 -2.16 -15.50
CA ALA A 57 -14.47 -2.69 -15.13
C ALA A 57 -15.50 -1.54 -15.17
N PRO A 58 -16.70 -1.76 -15.75
CA PRO A 58 -17.76 -0.78 -15.65
C PRO A 58 -17.99 -0.49 -14.18
N ALA A 59 -18.06 0.81 -13.83
CA ALA A 59 -18.55 1.16 -12.51
C ALA A 59 -19.95 0.54 -12.36
N ALA A 60 -20.24 -0.07 -11.20
CA ALA A 60 -21.57 -0.60 -10.93
C ALA A 60 -22.62 0.43 -11.34
N ALA A 61 -23.63 0.02 -12.13
CA ALA A 61 -24.58 0.90 -12.81
C ALA A 61 -25.34 1.88 -11.89
N ASP A 62 -25.28 1.71 -10.57
CA ASP A 62 -25.81 2.62 -9.54
C ASP A 62 -24.86 3.75 -9.14
N SER A 63 -23.69 3.89 -9.77
CA SER A 63 -22.59 4.77 -9.34
C SER A 63 -22.66 6.20 -9.91
N ALA A 64 -23.80 6.89 -9.77
CA ALA A 64 -23.71 8.35 -9.68
C ALA A 64 -22.71 8.67 -8.55
N SER A 65 -21.81 9.65 -8.74
CA SER A 65 -20.80 10.00 -7.72
C SER A 65 -21.50 10.28 -6.41
N ILE A 66 -21.45 9.33 -5.47
CA ILE A 66 -22.02 9.53 -4.15
C ILE A 66 -21.13 10.58 -3.51
N ARG A 67 -21.62 11.82 -3.48
CA ARG A 67 -20.94 12.94 -2.86
C ARG A 67 -21.53 13.16 -1.49
N LEU A 68 -20.65 13.32 -0.52
CA LEU A 68 -21.04 13.91 0.75
C LEU A 68 -20.99 15.42 0.57
N ASP A 69 -22.13 16.09 0.68
CA ASP A 69 -22.20 17.56 0.59
C ASP A 69 -21.74 18.25 1.89
N VAL A 70 -21.11 17.49 2.79
CA VAL A 70 -20.62 17.94 4.09
C VAL A 70 -19.18 17.48 4.25
N PRO A 71 -18.22 18.37 4.53
CA PRO A 71 -16.86 17.98 4.81
C PRO A 71 -16.79 17.21 6.14
N ILE A 72 -16.00 16.14 6.16
CA ILE A 72 -15.67 15.41 7.39
C ILE A 72 -14.32 15.91 7.87
N SER A 73 -14.26 16.42 9.10
CA SER A 73 -13.03 16.95 9.70
C SER A 73 -12.34 15.99 10.66
N SER A 74 -13.03 14.91 11.06
CA SER A 74 -12.56 13.93 12.02
C SER A 74 -13.25 12.59 11.84
N VAL A 75 -12.52 11.50 12.12
CA VAL A 75 -13.08 10.14 12.14
C VAL A 75 -14.19 9.98 13.18
N GLN A 76 -14.19 10.80 14.23
CA GLN A 76 -15.25 10.85 15.25
C GLN A 76 -16.63 11.19 14.66
N LEU A 77 -16.67 11.96 13.57
CA LEU A 77 -17.90 12.40 12.90
C LEU A 77 -18.35 11.45 11.80
N LEU A 78 -17.51 10.49 11.40
CA LEU A 78 -17.73 9.69 10.19
C LEU A 78 -19.03 8.88 10.25
N ALA A 79 -19.29 8.20 11.37
CA ALA A 79 -20.51 7.40 11.54
C ALA A 79 -21.78 8.27 11.46
N ASP A 80 -21.77 9.43 12.13
CA ASP A 80 -22.90 10.36 12.18
C ASP A 80 -23.18 11.03 10.84
N VAL A 81 -22.11 11.31 10.06
CA VAL A 81 -22.26 11.83 8.70
C VAL A 81 -22.84 10.75 7.80
N LEU A 82 -22.27 9.54 7.78
CA LEU A 82 -22.77 8.44 6.95
C LEU A 82 -24.23 8.07 7.27
N ALA A 83 -24.65 8.17 8.54
CA ALA A 83 -26.05 7.95 8.93
C ALA A 83 -27.05 8.87 8.21
N ARG A 84 -26.63 10.08 7.79
CA ARG A 84 -27.46 11.05 7.06
C ARG A 84 -27.52 10.79 5.55
N PHE A 85 -26.62 9.94 5.03
CA PHE A 85 -26.50 9.64 3.60
C PHE A 85 -26.57 8.12 3.36
N PRO A 86 -27.78 7.51 3.32
CA PRO A 86 -27.95 6.06 3.26
C PRO A 86 -27.21 5.38 2.10
N ASN A 87 -27.18 5.99 0.92
CA ASN A 87 -26.45 5.45 -0.24
C ASN A 87 -24.93 5.45 -0.02
N ALA A 88 -24.39 6.53 0.56
CA ALA A 88 -22.97 6.63 0.93
C ALA A 88 -22.60 5.60 1.99
N ARG A 89 -23.44 5.46 3.01
CA ARG A 89 -23.29 4.44 4.04
C ARG A 89 -23.28 3.04 3.45
N MET A 90 -24.25 2.70 2.60
CA MET A 90 -24.31 1.38 1.96
C MET A 90 -23.05 1.11 1.11
N ALA A 91 -22.57 2.10 0.36
CA ALA A 91 -21.34 1.97 -0.41
C ALA A 91 -20.12 1.76 0.49
N PHE A 92 -19.98 2.58 1.54
CA PHE A 92 -18.91 2.48 2.54
C PHE A 92 -18.92 1.11 3.22
N GLU A 93 -20.09 0.66 3.67
CA GLU A 93 -20.31 -0.63 4.35
C GLU A 93 -19.99 -1.86 3.49
N ARG A 94 -19.76 -1.73 2.17
CA ARG A 94 -19.23 -2.83 1.35
C ARG A 94 -17.81 -3.22 1.76
N ILE A 95 -16.98 -2.24 2.15
CA ILE A 95 -15.59 -2.47 2.55
C ILE A 95 -15.39 -2.19 4.04
N TYR A 96 -15.95 -1.11 4.57
CA TYR A 96 -15.68 -0.64 5.93
C TYR A 96 -16.95 -0.52 6.75
N ARG A 97 -16.96 -1.05 7.97
CA ARG A 97 -17.96 -0.72 8.97
C ARG A 97 -17.36 0.29 9.95
N VAL A 98 -18.08 1.36 10.24
CA VAL A 98 -17.72 2.30 11.31
C VAL A 98 -18.76 2.24 12.43
N ARG A 99 -18.31 2.22 13.68
CA ARG A 99 -19.17 2.33 14.88
C ARG A 99 -18.54 3.31 15.85
N THR A 100 -19.38 4.10 16.51
CA THR A 100 -18.99 4.96 17.62
C THR A 100 -19.71 4.49 18.87
N ASP A 101 -18.95 4.20 19.92
CA ASP A 101 -19.48 3.80 21.22
C ASP A 101 -19.06 4.81 22.30
N SER A 102 -19.97 5.12 23.23
CA SER A 102 -19.63 5.89 24.43
C SER A 102 -19.07 4.96 25.51
N ALA A 103 -17.83 5.20 25.92
CA ALA A 103 -17.18 4.54 27.05
C ALA A 103 -17.17 5.47 28.25
N ARG A 104 -17.85 5.06 29.34
CA ARG A 104 -17.91 5.85 30.58
C ARG A 104 -17.03 5.27 31.66
N LEU A 105 -16.44 6.15 32.46
CA LEU A 105 -15.75 5.80 33.70
C LEU A 105 -16.01 6.85 34.77
N LEU A 106 -15.67 6.55 36.02
CA LEU A 106 -15.71 7.49 37.13
C LEU A 106 -14.28 7.78 37.59
N ILE A 107 -13.93 9.05 37.75
CA ILE A 107 -12.63 9.44 38.30
C ILE A 107 -12.80 9.82 39.76
N PRO A 108 -12.29 9.03 40.71
CA PRO A 108 -12.40 9.36 42.13
C PRO A 108 -11.65 10.68 42.43
N PRO A 109 -12.15 11.53 43.35
CA PRO A 109 -11.53 12.82 43.69
C PRO A 109 -10.03 12.74 43.99
N GLU A 110 -9.61 11.67 44.64
CA GLU A 110 -8.22 11.40 45.01
C GLU A 110 -7.31 11.19 43.78
N PHE A 111 -7.87 10.81 42.63
CA PHE A 111 -7.12 10.58 41.39
C PHE A 111 -7.10 11.80 40.46
N HIS A 112 -7.86 12.86 40.74
CA HIS A 112 -7.97 14.03 39.85
C HIS A 112 -6.60 14.66 39.54
N ALA A 113 -5.82 14.97 40.57
CA ALA A 113 -4.50 15.58 40.39
C ALA A 113 -3.53 14.68 39.59
N ARG A 114 -3.65 13.36 39.75
CA ARG A 114 -2.84 12.41 39.00
C ARG A 114 -3.31 12.30 37.54
N ALA A 115 -4.61 12.33 37.28
CA ALA A 115 -5.15 12.36 35.93
C ALA A 115 -4.68 13.61 35.17
N GLU A 116 -4.73 14.79 35.79
CA GLU A 116 -4.18 16.04 35.22
C GLU A 116 -2.70 15.90 34.87
N SER A 117 -1.90 15.33 35.78
CA SER A 117 -0.48 15.08 35.54
C SER A 117 -0.22 14.14 34.35
N ILE A 118 -0.96 13.02 34.27
CA ILE A 118 -0.83 12.03 33.19
C ILE A 118 -1.23 12.63 31.84
N PHE A 119 -2.29 13.45 31.80
CA PHE A 119 -2.86 14.04 30.59
C PHE A 119 -2.48 15.52 30.43
N SER A 120 -1.30 15.93 30.92
CA SER A 120 -0.81 17.31 30.89
C SER A 120 -0.69 17.94 29.50
N GLY A 121 -0.72 17.13 28.44
CA GLY A 121 -0.80 17.59 27.05
C GLY A 121 -2.18 18.13 26.64
N TYR A 122 -3.22 17.87 27.43
CA TYR A 122 -4.58 18.34 27.18
C TYR A 122 -4.65 19.87 27.21
N ARG A 123 -5.44 20.45 26.31
CA ARG A 123 -5.58 21.90 26.16
C ARG A 123 -7.03 22.27 26.47
N GLY A 124 -7.32 22.43 27.76
CA GLY A 124 -8.64 22.77 28.30
C GLY A 124 -8.58 22.95 29.81
N THR A 125 -9.74 23.21 30.44
CA THR A 125 -9.82 23.30 31.90
C THR A 125 -9.71 21.91 32.55
N ARG A 126 -9.46 21.86 33.86
CA ARG A 126 -9.49 20.60 34.62
C ARG A 126 -10.85 19.93 34.50
N GLU A 127 -11.92 20.71 34.58
CA GLU A 127 -13.30 20.26 34.48
C GLU A 127 -13.57 19.64 33.10
N ASP A 128 -13.06 20.26 32.03
CA ASP A 128 -13.16 19.69 30.68
C ASP A 128 -12.39 18.38 30.56
N LEU A 129 -11.16 18.32 31.07
CA LEU A 129 -10.35 17.10 31.04
C LEU A 129 -11.07 15.95 31.77
N LEU A 130 -11.56 16.20 32.99
CA LEU A 130 -12.25 15.18 33.78
C LEU A 130 -13.53 14.72 33.07
N ARG A 131 -14.33 15.63 32.54
CA ARG A 131 -15.53 15.30 31.77
C ARG A 131 -15.21 14.43 30.56
N ASP A 132 -14.17 14.77 29.81
CA ASP A 132 -13.79 14.05 28.58
C ASP A 132 -13.12 12.71 28.89
N LEU A 133 -12.41 12.58 30.02
CA LEU A 133 -11.93 11.29 30.50
C LEU A 133 -13.07 10.40 30.99
N GLU A 134 -14.10 10.96 31.64
CA GLU A 134 -15.27 10.23 32.12
C GLU A 134 -16.23 9.85 30.99
N ASN A 135 -16.24 10.59 29.88
CA ASN A 135 -17.14 10.41 28.75
C ASN A 135 -16.35 10.32 27.44
N GLN A 136 -15.80 9.14 27.17
CA GLN A 136 -14.96 8.93 25.99
C GLN A 136 -15.78 8.44 24.80
N SER A 137 -15.46 8.97 23.62
CA SER A 137 -15.92 8.43 22.34
C SER A 137 -14.87 7.47 21.79
N VAL A 138 -15.27 6.22 21.55
CA VAL A 138 -14.42 5.22 20.91
C VAL A 138 -14.98 4.89 19.55
N VAL A 139 -14.18 5.11 18.51
CA VAL A 139 -14.54 4.78 17.13
C VAL A 139 -13.82 3.51 16.70
N GLU A 140 -14.58 2.54 16.21
CA GLU A 140 -14.07 1.35 15.55
C GLU A 140 -14.32 1.47 14.04
N VAL A 141 -13.25 1.37 13.25
CA VAL A 141 -13.35 1.14 11.80
C VAL A 141 -12.89 -0.29 11.53
N PHE A 142 -13.77 -1.11 10.97
CA PHE A 142 -13.52 -2.50 10.61
C PHE A 142 -13.53 -2.68 9.10
N ASN A 143 -12.40 -3.12 8.52
CA ASN A 143 -12.33 -3.52 7.12
C ASN A 143 -12.87 -4.94 6.96
N ARG A 144 -14.08 -5.06 6.40
CA ARG A 144 -14.80 -6.31 6.16
C ARG A 144 -14.13 -7.22 5.12
N VAL A 145 -13.23 -6.66 4.31
CA VAL A 145 -12.53 -7.39 3.25
C VAL A 145 -11.24 -8.00 3.79
N THR A 146 -10.45 -7.24 4.54
CA THR A 146 -9.15 -7.71 5.07
C THR A 146 -9.23 -8.28 6.48
N GLY A 147 -10.30 -7.98 7.23
CA GLY A 147 -10.44 -8.34 8.63
C GLY A 147 -9.71 -7.40 9.60
N GLU A 148 -9.08 -6.34 9.09
CA GLU A 148 -8.33 -5.38 9.92
C GLU A 148 -9.28 -4.44 10.69
N ILE A 149 -8.89 -4.05 11.91
CA ILE A 149 -9.62 -3.11 12.75
C ILE A 149 -8.70 -1.97 13.15
N ALA A 150 -9.19 -0.74 13.09
CA ALA A 150 -8.56 0.45 13.67
C ALA A 150 -9.45 1.02 14.78
N LEU A 151 -8.87 1.23 15.96
CA LEU A 151 -9.56 1.80 17.12
C LEU A 151 -9.05 3.21 17.41
N PHE A 152 -9.97 4.18 17.48
CA PHE A 152 -9.67 5.59 17.74
C PHE A 152 -10.31 6.06 19.04
N ASN A 153 -9.58 6.86 19.81
CA ASN A 153 -10.06 7.52 21.03
C ASN A 153 -9.22 8.78 21.32
N ASP A 154 -9.79 9.94 21.03
CA ASP A 154 -9.05 11.21 20.99
C ASP A 154 -8.27 11.53 22.26
N ILE A 155 -8.78 11.18 23.45
CA ILE A 155 -8.11 11.50 24.72
C ILE A 155 -6.76 10.79 24.86
N ARG A 156 -6.56 9.66 24.17
CA ARG A 156 -5.33 8.87 24.29
C ARG A 156 -4.12 9.55 23.67
N ARG A 157 -4.30 10.51 22.76
CA ARG A 157 -3.17 11.25 22.19
C ARG A 157 -2.38 11.98 23.27
N PHE A 158 -3.05 12.40 24.34
CA PHE A 158 -2.49 13.16 25.46
C PHE A 158 -1.88 12.28 26.56
N ARG A 159 -1.92 10.94 26.43
CA ARG A 159 -1.24 10.06 27.38
C ARG A 159 0.28 10.31 27.34
N PRO A 160 1.03 9.91 28.38
CA PRO A 160 2.48 9.86 28.31
C PRO A 160 2.92 9.06 27.07
N GLY A 161 3.60 9.75 26.16
CA GLY A 161 4.01 9.29 24.83
C GLY A 161 2.86 8.82 23.91
N GLY A 162 1.64 9.32 24.07
CA GLY A 162 0.49 9.06 23.21
C GLY A 162 0.58 9.66 21.80
N GLY A 163 1.77 10.03 21.32
CA GLY A 163 1.94 10.61 19.98
C GLY A 163 1.49 12.07 19.85
N SER A 164 0.95 12.71 20.90
CA SER A 164 0.89 14.18 21.00
C SER A 164 2.18 14.80 21.53
N GLY A 165 3.28 14.03 21.54
CA GLY A 165 4.58 14.64 21.42
C GLY A 165 4.55 15.42 20.12
N THR A 166 4.27 16.71 20.20
CA THR A 166 4.57 17.63 19.13
C THR A 166 6.02 17.35 18.79
N GLY A 167 6.28 16.60 17.72
CA GLY A 167 7.58 16.47 17.05
C GLY A 167 8.01 17.82 16.45
N SER A 168 7.73 18.89 17.18
CA SER A 168 7.69 20.29 16.80
C SER A 168 8.44 21.14 17.82
N CYS A 169 8.95 20.60 18.93
CA CYS A 169 10.00 21.32 19.61
C CYS A 169 11.23 21.24 18.71
N ALA A 170 11.74 22.39 18.26
CA ALA A 170 12.95 22.48 17.45
C ALA A 170 14.12 21.70 18.07
N GLU A 171 14.09 21.54 19.40
CA GLU A 171 15.06 20.76 20.14
C GLU A 171 14.99 19.26 19.84
N GLU A 172 13.82 18.63 19.84
CA GLU A 172 13.68 17.22 19.47
C GLU A 172 14.18 16.99 18.04
N LYS A 173 13.83 17.89 17.12
CA LYS A 173 14.31 17.81 15.73
C LYS A 173 15.83 17.86 15.65
N ARG A 174 16.47 18.73 16.43
CA ARG A 174 17.93 18.84 16.51
C ARG A 174 18.56 17.59 17.10
N VAL A 175 18.03 17.06 18.18
CA VAL A 175 18.55 15.85 18.84
C VAL A 175 18.43 14.65 17.90
N VAL A 176 17.28 14.47 17.23
CA VAL A 176 17.09 13.36 16.27
C VAL A 176 17.98 13.54 15.05
N ALA A 177 18.15 14.75 14.53
CA ALA A 177 19.09 15.00 13.44
C ALA A 177 20.51 14.59 13.83
N LYS A 178 20.97 14.97 15.03
CA LYS A 178 22.27 14.53 15.57
C LYS A 178 22.38 13.01 15.67
N LEU A 179 21.34 12.33 16.16
CA LEU A 179 21.30 10.86 16.24
C LEU A 179 21.48 10.18 14.87
N TYR A 180 21.19 10.87 13.76
CA TYR A 180 21.33 10.35 12.40
C TYR A 180 22.58 10.88 11.67
N THR A 181 23.40 11.71 12.32
CA THR A 181 24.62 12.26 11.72
C THR A 181 25.88 11.99 12.55
N GLU A 182 25.75 11.84 13.87
CA GLU A 182 26.86 11.63 14.81
C GLU A 182 27.09 10.13 15.10
N GLY A 183 28.35 9.69 15.16
CA GLY A 183 28.73 8.31 15.51
C GLY A 183 28.52 7.25 14.43
N SER A 184 27.76 7.56 13.37
CA SER A 184 27.60 6.73 12.17
C SER A 184 27.97 7.47 10.88
N GLY A 185 28.72 8.57 10.98
CA GLY A 185 29.04 9.46 9.86
C GLY A 185 29.71 8.78 8.67
N ALA A 186 29.78 9.48 7.53
CA ALA A 186 30.13 8.90 6.23
C ALA A 186 31.45 8.11 6.20
N GLU A 187 32.43 8.48 7.03
CA GLU A 187 33.70 7.77 7.15
C GLU A 187 33.52 6.34 7.73
N LEU A 188 32.66 6.20 8.73
CA LEU A 188 32.41 4.95 9.45
C LEU A 188 31.28 4.11 8.81
N CYS A 189 30.48 4.70 7.91
CA CYS A 189 29.34 4.04 7.29
C CYS A 189 29.73 3.31 6.01
N ASP A 190 29.60 1.98 6.00
CA ASP A 190 29.90 1.15 4.81
C ASP A 190 29.12 1.59 3.56
N PHE A 191 27.89 2.09 3.72
CA PHE A 191 27.02 2.52 2.63
C PHE A 191 27.43 3.83 1.97
N CYS A 192 28.28 4.64 2.62
CA CYS A 192 28.85 5.84 2.00
C CYS A 192 29.97 5.54 0.99
N ASN A 193 30.44 4.29 0.90
CA ASN A 193 31.40 3.89 -0.13
C ASN A 193 31.02 2.52 -0.69
N GLU A 194 30.51 2.51 -1.92
CA GLU A 194 30.05 1.31 -2.62
C GLU A 194 31.07 0.16 -2.65
N ARG A 195 32.37 0.44 -2.58
CA ARG A 195 33.43 -0.59 -2.57
C ARG A 195 33.40 -1.45 -1.30
N ARG A 196 32.74 -0.98 -0.24
CA ARG A 196 32.54 -1.71 1.02
C ARG A 196 31.25 -2.54 1.03
N THR A 197 30.51 -2.59 -0.07
CA THR A 197 29.24 -3.32 -0.17
C THR A 197 29.34 -4.46 -1.18
N ALA A 198 28.56 -5.53 -1.00
CA ALA A 198 28.50 -6.62 -1.97
C ALA A 198 27.75 -6.22 -3.25
N ARG A 199 27.92 -7.00 -4.32
CA ARG A 199 27.24 -6.83 -5.62
C ARG A 199 26.50 -8.09 -6.00
N ASP A 200 25.41 -7.96 -6.76
CA ASP A 200 24.74 -9.11 -7.34
C ASP A 200 25.62 -9.79 -8.39
N VAL A 201 25.30 -11.04 -8.74
CA VAL A 201 26.03 -11.81 -9.78
C VAL A 201 25.99 -11.14 -11.14
N PHE A 202 24.97 -10.31 -11.39
CA PHE A 202 24.84 -9.49 -12.59
C PHE A 202 25.43 -8.08 -12.46
N GLY A 203 26.17 -7.80 -11.38
CA GLY A 203 26.80 -6.50 -11.13
C GLY A 203 25.92 -5.55 -10.32
N ARG A 204 26.24 -4.24 -10.43
CA ARG A 204 25.46 -3.16 -9.82
C ARG A 204 24.55 -2.52 -10.85
N ILE A 205 23.49 -1.90 -10.34
CA ILE A 205 22.64 -1.00 -11.09
C ILE A 205 22.78 0.37 -10.44
N ASP A 206 23.28 1.32 -11.22
CA ASP A 206 23.53 2.68 -10.77
C ASP A 206 22.38 3.61 -11.16
N GLY A 207 22.00 4.45 -10.22
CA GLY A 207 21.13 5.61 -10.42
C GLY A 207 21.92 6.91 -10.30
N LYS A 208 21.24 8.03 -10.58
CA LYS A 208 21.79 9.36 -10.38
C LYS A 208 22.07 9.61 -8.90
N TYR A 209 21.15 9.20 -8.03
CA TYR A 209 21.19 9.46 -6.59
C TYR A 209 21.32 8.21 -5.73
N SER A 210 21.38 7.02 -6.32
CA SER A 210 21.47 5.75 -5.60
C SER A 210 22.25 4.69 -6.39
N TYR A 211 22.55 3.56 -5.74
CA TYR A 211 23.15 2.39 -6.36
C TYR A 211 22.66 1.11 -5.67
N THR A 212 22.72 -0.03 -6.35
CA THR A 212 22.35 -1.31 -5.75
C THR A 212 23.52 -2.05 -5.12
N ALA A 213 23.27 -2.75 -4.03
CA ALA A 213 24.21 -3.70 -3.41
C ALA A 213 23.51 -5.02 -3.10
N ALA A 214 24.17 -6.16 -3.32
CA ALA A 214 23.60 -7.43 -2.88
C ALA A 214 23.54 -7.46 -1.35
N ASN A 215 22.41 -7.91 -0.80
CA ASN A 215 22.35 -8.12 0.64
C ASN A 215 23.14 -9.40 0.98
N VAL A 216 24.05 -9.29 1.95
CA VAL A 216 24.86 -10.42 2.43
C VAL A 216 24.03 -11.41 3.25
N ALA A 217 22.95 -10.94 3.89
CA ALA A 217 21.97 -11.73 4.61
C ALA A 217 20.64 -11.72 3.83
N LYS A 218 20.41 -12.78 3.04
CA LYS A 218 19.31 -12.80 2.07
C LYS A 218 17.98 -13.25 2.68
N LEU A 219 16.91 -12.46 2.46
CA LEU A 219 15.51 -12.82 2.78
C LEU A 219 14.87 -13.70 1.69
N SER A 220 15.38 -13.62 0.46
CA SER A 220 14.97 -14.38 -0.73
C SER A 220 16.20 -14.63 -1.60
N LYS A 221 16.14 -15.58 -2.55
CA LYS A 221 17.23 -15.85 -3.52
C LYS A 221 17.73 -14.54 -4.15
N TRP A 222 16.80 -13.72 -4.61
CA TRP A 222 17.04 -12.36 -5.09
C TRP A 222 16.67 -11.38 -3.98
N HIS A 223 17.69 -10.93 -3.25
CA HIS A 223 17.58 -9.95 -2.18
C HIS A 223 18.77 -8.99 -2.22
N SER A 224 18.48 -7.70 -2.43
CA SER A 224 19.45 -6.63 -2.59
C SER A 224 18.97 -5.35 -1.94
N LEU A 225 19.84 -4.36 -1.88
CA LEU A 225 19.60 -3.05 -1.31
C LEU A 225 19.60 -2.00 -2.42
N ILE A 226 18.78 -0.97 -2.28
CA ILE A 226 19.02 0.34 -2.91
C ILE A 226 19.61 1.23 -1.83
N ILE A 227 20.81 1.74 -2.05
CA ILE A 227 21.52 2.63 -1.13
C ILE A 227 21.59 4.00 -1.79
N THR A 228 21.10 5.04 -1.12
CA THR A 228 21.19 6.41 -1.66
C THR A 228 22.60 6.96 -1.49
N LYS A 229 22.95 8.01 -2.23
CA LYS A 229 24.19 8.77 -2.04
C LYS A 229 24.07 9.78 -0.88
N VAL A 230 22.88 9.93 -0.31
CA VAL A 230 22.58 10.80 0.82
C VAL A 230 22.59 10.00 2.12
N HIS A 231 23.46 10.36 3.06
CA HIS A 231 23.59 9.64 4.31
C HIS A 231 22.37 9.83 5.23
N ASN A 232 21.91 11.07 5.42
CA ASN A 232 20.81 11.36 6.34
C ASN A 232 19.46 10.87 5.78
N PRO A 233 18.75 9.95 6.46
CA PRO A 233 17.48 9.40 6.00
C PRO A 233 16.33 10.41 5.94
N LEU A 234 16.46 11.55 6.61
CA LEU A 234 15.48 12.63 6.54
C LEU A 234 15.76 13.63 5.41
N SER A 235 16.87 13.49 4.68
CA SER A 235 17.28 14.42 3.62
C SER A 235 16.89 14.00 2.20
N VAL A 236 16.06 12.96 2.03
CA VAL A 236 15.62 12.48 0.71
C VAL A 236 14.60 13.41 0.06
N ASP A 237 14.80 13.81 -1.19
CA ASP A 237 13.88 14.67 -1.93
C ASP A 237 13.16 13.91 -3.06
N GLU A 238 12.39 14.61 -3.89
CA GLU A 238 11.55 14.01 -4.94
C GLU A 238 12.42 13.32 -5.98
N ASP A 239 13.52 13.98 -6.36
CA ASP A 239 14.55 13.50 -7.28
C ASP A 239 15.16 12.18 -6.79
N VAL A 240 15.50 12.09 -5.51
CA VAL A 240 16.02 10.86 -4.88
C VAL A 240 14.96 9.75 -4.90
N ILE A 241 13.70 10.07 -4.59
CA ILE A 241 12.61 9.07 -4.62
C ILE A 241 12.36 8.56 -6.04
N ALA A 242 12.33 9.44 -7.04
CA ALA A 242 12.18 9.04 -8.44
C ALA A 242 13.31 8.12 -8.90
N ASP A 243 14.55 8.43 -8.53
CA ASP A 243 15.71 7.58 -8.82
C ASP A 243 15.61 6.21 -8.14
N ILE A 244 15.16 6.14 -6.88
CA ILE A 244 14.92 4.87 -6.17
C ILE A 244 13.89 4.00 -6.91
N ILE A 245 12.78 4.59 -7.35
CA ILE A 245 11.73 3.87 -8.08
C ILE A 245 12.29 3.33 -9.41
N ASP A 246 12.97 4.16 -10.19
CA ASP A 246 13.60 3.73 -11.45
C ASP A 246 14.63 2.61 -11.26
N VAL A 247 15.56 2.79 -10.31
CA VAL A 247 16.58 1.77 -9.98
C VAL A 247 15.92 0.46 -9.57
N SER A 248 14.84 0.52 -8.78
CA SER A 248 14.13 -0.68 -8.35
C SER A 248 13.53 -1.44 -9.54
N HIS A 249 12.93 -0.75 -10.51
CA HIS A 249 12.38 -1.39 -11.70
C HIS A 249 13.45 -2.08 -12.52
N ARG A 250 14.57 -1.39 -12.76
CA ARG A 250 15.73 -1.96 -13.47
C ARG A 250 16.26 -3.19 -12.74
N TRP A 251 16.33 -3.16 -11.42
CA TRP A 251 16.79 -4.30 -10.61
C TRP A 251 15.84 -5.50 -10.67
N PHE A 252 14.53 -5.30 -10.46
CA PHE A 252 13.57 -6.41 -10.53
C PHE A 252 13.53 -7.04 -11.92
N LYS A 253 13.53 -6.22 -12.97
CA LYS A 253 13.58 -6.66 -14.36
C LYS A 253 14.89 -7.41 -14.67
N ARG A 254 16.01 -7.02 -14.07
CA ARG A 254 17.29 -7.72 -14.23
C ARG A 254 17.28 -9.07 -13.52
N ALA A 255 16.83 -9.11 -12.27
CA ALA A 255 16.74 -10.34 -11.47
C ALA A 255 15.76 -11.36 -12.08
N HIS A 256 14.61 -10.92 -12.59
CA HIS A 256 13.65 -11.79 -13.28
C HIS A 256 14.23 -12.41 -14.57
N ARG A 257 15.03 -11.66 -15.34
CA ARG A 257 15.71 -12.22 -16.52
C ARG A 257 16.72 -13.31 -16.17
N GLU A 258 17.38 -13.16 -15.02
CA GLU A 258 18.32 -14.17 -14.52
C GLU A 258 17.61 -15.40 -13.96
N ASP A 259 16.40 -15.24 -13.44
CA ASP A 259 15.56 -16.35 -12.99
C ASP A 259 14.06 -16.07 -13.21
N PRO A 260 13.50 -16.48 -14.36
CA PRO A 260 12.11 -16.19 -14.72
C PRO A 260 11.06 -16.82 -13.78
N LEU A 261 11.45 -17.72 -12.88
CA LEU A 261 10.55 -18.27 -11.87
C LEU A 261 10.23 -17.26 -10.76
N TYR A 262 11.06 -16.24 -10.57
CA TYR A 262 10.89 -15.22 -9.54
C TYR A 262 10.21 -13.99 -10.12
N MET A 263 8.98 -13.69 -9.70
CA MET A 263 8.12 -12.71 -10.37
C MET A 263 7.43 -11.71 -9.46
N TYR A 264 7.50 -11.87 -8.13
CA TYR A 264 6.77 -11.04 -7.17
C TYR A 264 7.70 -10.00 -6.53
N PRO A 265 7.62 -8.71 -6.91
CA PRO A 265 8.53 -7.68 -6.41
C PRO A 265 8.08 -7.12 -5.06
N ASN A 266 9.01 -7.02 -4.11
CA ASN A 266 8.76 -6.47 -2.77
C ASN A 266 9.88 -5.49 -2.41
N ILE A 267 9.53 -4.31 -1.90
CA ILE A 267 10.46 -3.37 -1.30
C ILE A 267 10.00 -3.08 0.12
N ILE A 268 10.92 -3.05 1.07
CA ILE A 268 10.69 -2.61 2.45
C ILE A 268 11.77 -1.62 2.87
N CYS A 269 11.41 -0.66 3.70
CA CYS A 269 12.34 0.34 4.22
C CYS A 269 11.93 0.74 5.63
N ASP A 270 12.94 0.84 6.49
CA ASP A 270 12.82 1.39 7.83
C ASP A 270 13.76 2.59 7.92
N ALA A 271 13.21 3.76 8.29
CA ALA A 271 13.97 4.98 8.50
C ALA A 271 13.96 5.34 9.98
N GLY A 272 15.13 5.34 10.60
CA GLY A 272 15.33 5.73 11.99
C GLY A 272 15.29 4.56 12.98
N LYS A 273 15.96 4.76 14.14
CA LYS A 273 16.12 3.71 15.18
C LYS A 273 14.78 3.17 15.70
N ARG A 274 13.79 4.06 15.86
CA ARG A 274 12.43 3.70 16.26
C ARG A 274 11.75 2.76 15.28
N ALA A 275 12.08 2.91 13.99
CA ALA A 275 11.60 2.05 12.93
C ALA A 275 12.35 0.70 12.85
N SER A 276 13.28 0.43 13.78
CA SER A 276 14.15 -0.76 13.76
C SER A 276 15.21 -0.75 12.65
N ALA A 277 15.53 0.42 12.08
CA ALA A 277 16.61 0.55 11.12
C ALA A 277 17.96 0.18 11.77
N SER A 278 18.66 -0.82 11.22
CA SER A 278 19.96 -1.29 11.69
C SER A 278 21.13 -0.39 11.23
N GLN A 279 20.92 0.37 10.16
CA GLN A 279 21.85 1.36 9.63
C GLN A 279 21.13 2.68 9.48
N VAL A 280 21.79 3.77 9.86
CA VAL A 280 21.24 5.13 9.76
C VAL A 280 21.12 5.57 8.30
N HIS A 281 22.08 5.18 7.48
CA HIS A 281 22.12 5.55 6.06
C HIS A 281 20.85 5.10 5.35
N PHE A 282 20.21 5.99 4.59
CA PHE A 282 18.95 5.66 3.92
C PHE A 282 19.12 4.58 2.86
N HIS A 283 18.49 3.45 3.10
CA HIS A 283 18.51 2.32 2.19
C HIS A 283 17.19 1.57 2.24
N LEU A 284 16.87 0.94 1.12
CA LEU A 284 15.70 0.11 0.96
C LEU A 284 16.17 -1.33 0.73
N GLN A 285 15.40 -2.30 1.20
CA GLN A 285 15.61 -3.70 0.89
C GLN A 285 14.63 -4.13 -0.20
N MET A 286 15.14 -4.73 -1.27
CA MET A 286 14.38 -5.26 -2.40
C MET A 286 14.49 -6.78 -2.44
N ALA A 287 13.35 -7.47 -2.49
CA ALA A 287 13.29 -8.90 -2.65
C ALA A 287 12.34 -9.28 -3.80
N LEU A 288 12.85 -10.09 -4.74
CA LEU A 288 12.02 -10.74 -5.75
C LEU A 288 11.72 -12.15 -5.25
N THR A 289 10.45 -12.51 -5.14
CA THR A 289 9.98 -13.80 -4.62
C THR A 289 9.33 -14.64 -5.72
N ARG A 290 9.28 -15.96 -5.49
CA ARG A 290 8.88 -16.95 -6.51
C ARG A 290 7.38 -17.07 -6.66
N ASP A 291 6.69 -17.43 -5.59
CA ASP A 291 5.30 -17.90 -5.67
C ASP A 291 4.28 -16.92 -5.07
N HIS A 292 4.72 -15.99 -4.23
CA HIS A 292 3.85 -15.03 -3.55
C HIS A 292 4.62 -13.80 -3.09
N TYR A 293 3.91 -12.70 -2.81
CA TYR A 293 4.45 -11.54 -2.11
C TYR A 293 4.79 -11.84 -0.65
N PHE A 294 5.43 -10.90 0.04
CA PHE A 294 5.46 -10.92 1.51
C PHE A 294 4.05 -10.93 2.10
N SER A 295 3.93 -11.53 3.29
CA SER A 295 2.66 -11.99 3.85
C SER A 295 1.59 -10.91 3.94
N GLY A 296 1.94 -9.67 4.27
CA GLY A 296 1.00 -8.54 4.33
C GLY A 296 0.38 -8.22 2.97
N THR A 297 1.22 -8.07 1.93
CA THR A 297 0.77 -7.80 0.57
C THR A 297 0.00 -8.98 -0.01
N GLU A 298 0.45 -10.22 0.24
CA GLU A 298 -0.22 -11.41 -0.28
C GLU A 298 -1.62 -11.60 0.33
N GLN A 299 -1.78 -11.34 1.63
CA GLN A 299 -3.10 -11.34 2.29
C GLN A 299 -4.03 -10.30 1.67
N LEU A 300 -3.55 -9.07 1.47
CA LEU A 300 -4.31 -8.00 0.85
C LEU A 300 -4.70 -8.35 -0.60
N ARG A 301 -3.78 -8.90 -1.40
CA ARG A 301 -4.03 -9.35 -2.78
C ARG A 301 -5.14 -10.41 -2.82
N ARG A 302 -5.08 -11.40 -1.95
CA ARG A 302 -6.09 -12.48 -1.87
C ARG A 302 -7.45 -11.93 -1.47
N ALA A 303 -7.50 -11.04 -0.48
CA ALA A 303 -8.74 -10.39 -0.04
C ALA A 303 -9.36 -9.54 -1.16
N ALA A 304 -8.54 -8.76 -1.87
CA ALA A 304 -8.96 -7.97 -3.02
C ALA A 304 -9.55 -8.84 -4.15
N ALA A 305 -8.89 -9.94 -4.50
CA ALA A 305 -9.37 -10.87 -5.52
C ALA A 305 -10.72 -11.50 -5.13
N GLN A 306 -10.87 -11.93 -3.88
CA GLN A 306 -12.13 -12.47 -3.37
C GLN A 306 -13.26 -11.44 -3.39
N TYR A 307 -12.97 -10.19 -3.01
CA TYR A 307 -13.91 -9.08 -3.10
C TYR A 307 -14.38 -8.88 -4.54
N SER A 308 -13.46 -8.85 -5.50
CA SER A 308 -13.80 -8.62 -6.90
C SER A 308 -14.66 -9.72 -7.51
N VAL A 309 -14.37 -10.99 -7.18
CA VAL A 309 -15.23 -12.12 -7.57
C VAL A 309 -16.63 -12.00 -6.97
N ARG A 310 -16.73 -11.63 -5.69
CA ARG A 310 -18.01 -11.54 -4.98
C ARG A 310 -18.90 -10.37 -5.46
N HIS A 311 -18.29 -9.23 -5.77
CA HIS A 311 -19.02 -7.99 -6.01
C HIS A 311 -19.03 -7.55 -7.49
N GLY A 312 -18.30 -8.24 -8.38
CA GLY A 312 -18.25 -7.91 -9.80
C GLY A 312 -17.59 -6.56 -10.11
N THR A 313 -16.80 -6.02 -9.18
CA THR A 313 -16.11 -4.72 -9.29
C THR A 313 -14.70 -4.80 -8.73
N SER A 314 -13.80 -3.91 -9.16
CA SER A 314 -12.43 -3.85 -8.66
C SER A 314 -12.40 -3.40 -7.19
N TYR A 315 -11.79 -4.21 -6.31
CA TYR A 315 -11.52 -3.81 -4.91
C TYR A 315 -10.77 -2.49 -4.84
N TRP A 316 -9.72 -2.34 -5.65
CA TRP A 316 -8.87 -1.15 -5.68
C TRP A 316 -9.65 0.09 -6.14
N GLY A 317 -10.49 -0.09 -7.16
CA GLY A 317 -11.37 0.98 -7.63
C GLY A 317 -12.37 1.42 -6.57
N ASP A 318 -12.94 0.48 -5.82
CA ASP A 318 -13.89 0.77 -4.76
C ASP A 318 -13.21 1.46 -3.57
N VAL A 319 -12.03 1.00 -3.14
CA VAL A 319 -11.23 1.66 -2.09
C VAL A 319 -10.93 3.11 -2.45
N ILE A 320 -10.49 3.38 -3.69
CA ILE A 320 -10.24 4.74 -4.18
C ILE A 320 -11.50 5.60 -4.07
N ARG A 321 -12.62 5.13 -4.64
CA ARG A 321 -13.88 5.88 -4.65
C ARG A 321 -14.40 6.16 -3.25
N LEU A 322 -14.24 5.22 -2.32
CA LEU A 322 -14.67 5.43 -0.93
C LEU A 322 -13.82 6.49 -0.22
N HIS A 323 -12.51 6.49 -0.43
CA HIS A 323 -11.64 7.52 0.14
C HIS A 323 -11.85 8.89 -0.50
N GLU A 324 -12.18 8.96 -1.80
CA GLU A 324 -12.61 10.19 -2.46
C GLU A 324 -13.94 10.70 -1.87
N MET A 325 -14.92 9.82 -1.72
CA MET A 325 -16.25 10.14 -1.19
C MET A 325 -16.20 10.75 0.21
N ILE A 326 -15.38 10.18 1.10
CA ILE A 326 -15.21 10.68 2.47
C ILE A 326 -14.18 11.79 2.58
N GLY A 327 -13.54 12.20 1.48
CA GLY A 327 -12.56 13.28 1.46
C GLY A 327 -11.25 12.93 2.16
N LEU A 328 -10.71 11.73 1.98
CA LEU A 328 -9.41 11.31 2.51
C LEU A 328 -8.35 11.05 1.44
N SER A 329 -8.59 11.46 0.19
CA SER A 329 -7.68 11.24 -0.93
C SER A 329 -7.34 12.51 -1.73
N VAL A 330 -6.22 12.44 -2.46
CA VAL A 330 -5.83 13.36 -3.52
C VAL A 330 -5.30 12.57 -4.71
N THR A 331 -5.40 13.14 -5.91
CA THR A 331 -4.90 12.54 -7.15
C THR A 331 -3.60 13.21 -7.59
N VAL A 332 -2.65 12.42 -8.06
CA VAL A 332 -1.38 12.84 -8.64
C VAL A 332 -1.24 12.10 -9.97
N GLY A 333 -1.49 12.77 -11.10
CA GLY A 333 -1.55 12.12 -12.41
C GLY A 333 -2.49 10.90 -12.42
N ASP A 334 -1.94 9.73 -12.76
CA ASP A 334 -2.64 8.44 -12.77
C ASP A 334 -2.51 7.67 -11.45
N SER A 335 -2.07 8.33 -10.37
CA SER A 335 -1.92 7.74 -9.04
C SER A 335 -2.85 8.39 -8.03
N VAL A 336 -3.30 7.63 -7.03
CA VAL A 336 -4.14 8.14 -5.93
C VAL A 336 -3.40 7.98 -4.62
N VAL A 337 -3.31 9.07 -3.86
CA VAL A 337 -2.74 9.11 -2.51
C VAL A 337 -3.87 9.28 -1.51
N PHE A 338 -3.94 8.46 -0.47
CA PHE A 338 -4.97 8.60 0.55
C PHE A 338 -4.49 8.27 1.96
N SER A 339 -5.05 8.99 2.93
CA SER A 339 -4.94 8.67 4.35
C SER A 339 -5.93 7.54 4.65
N ASN A 340 -5.43 6.37 5.08
CA ASN A 340 -6.27 5.18 5.23
C ASN A 340 -7.27 5.36 6.38
N VAL A 341 -8.57 5.18 6.10
CA VAL A 341 -9.63 5.28 7.12
C VAL A 341 -9.58 4.14 8.15
N CYS A 342 -8.96 3.00 7.78
CA CYS A 342 -8.76 1.85 8.66
C CYS A 342 -7.26 1.52 8.77
N PRO A 343 -6.45 2.40 9.38
CA PRO A 343 -5.00 2.30 9.34
C PRO A 343 -4.46 1.21 10.26
N ARG A 344 -3.34 0.58 9.87
CA ARG A 344 -2.65 -0.41 10.72
C ARG A 344 -1.74 0.22 11.77
N LYS A 345 -1.36 1.48 11.57
CA LYS A 345 -0.49 2.25 12.46
C LYS A 345 -0.75 3.74 12.25
N GLU A 346 -0.18 4.57 13.13
CA GLU A 346 -0.31 6.02 13.10
C GLU A 346 0.01 6.60 11.71
N ARG A 347 -0.86 7.52 11.27
CA ARG A 347 -0.70 8.31 10.03
C ARG A 347 -0.42 7.46 8.78
N GLU A 348 -1.06 6.30 8.65
CA GLU A 348 -0.86 5.43 7.48
C GLU A 348 -1.35 6.11 6.19
N ILE A 349 -0.45 6.25 5.22
CA ILE A 349 -0.75 6.75 3.88
C ILE A 349 -0.53 5.64 2.86
N PHE A 350 -1.48 5.51 1.93
CA PHE A 350 -1.37 4.66 0.75
C PHE A 350 -1.15 5.49 -0.51
N VAL A 351 -0.44 4.89 -1.45
CA VAL A 351 -0.43 5.29 -2.86
C VAL A 351 -0.79 4.07 -3.69
N LEU A 352 -1.76 4.23 -4.57
CA LEU A 352 -2.15 3.22 -5.56
C LEU A 352 -1.93 3.76 -6.97
N SER A 353 -1.28 2.97 -7.83
CA SER A 353 -1.15 3.27 -9.25
C SER A 353 -1.38 2.04 -10.10
N ARG A 354 -1.96 2.22 -11.29
CA ARG A 354 -2.05 1.16 -12.29
C ARG A 354 -0.71 0.78 -12.88
N ASN A 355 0.08 1.79 -13.18
CA ASN A 355 1.35 1.63 -13.87
C ASN A 355 2.46 2.06 -12.91
N PRO A 356 3.24 1.12 -12.34
CA PRO A 356 4.34 1.48 -11.45
C PRO A 356 5.42 2.31 -12.15
N GLU A 357 5.55 2.18 -13.49
CA GLU A 357 6.58 2.88 -14.28
C GLU A 357 6.15 4.27 -14.75
N ASP A 358 4.91 4.68 -14.45
CA ASP A 358 4.46 6.04 -14.73
C ASP A 358 5.09 7.03 -13.73
N ILE A 359 5.53 8.19 -14.23
CA ILE A 359 6.20 9.20 -13.40
C ILE A 359 5.31 9.67 -12.23
N SER A 360 3.99 9.65 -12.41
CA SER A 360 3.04 10.02 -11.37
C SER A 360 3.12 9.12 -10.13
N PHE A 361 3.54 7.85 -10.28
CA PHE A 361 3.71 6.96 -9.14
C PHE A 361 4.88 7.41 -8.26
N ALA A 362 6.04 7.70 -8.86
CA ALA A 362 7.19 8.22 -8.13
C ALA A 362 6.87 9.55 -7.43
N ARG A 363 6.17 10.47 -8.12
CA ARG A 363 5.69 11.74 -7.55
C ARG A 363 4.74 11.52 -6.38
N ALA A 364 3.80 10.59 -6.50
CA ALA A 364 2.85 10.26 -5.45
C ALA A 364 3.52 9.65 -4.22
N VAL A 365 4.52 8.79 -4.41
CA VAL A 365 5.36 8.24 -3.32
C VAL A 365 6.14 9.37 -2.62
N ALA A 366 6.76 10.27 -3.38
CA ALA A 366 7.45 11.43 -2.84
C ALA A 366 6.50 12.33 -2.03
N LEU A 367 5.32 12.64 -2.58
CA LEU A 367 4.28 13.42 -1.90
C LEU A 367 3.91 12.80 -0.55
N ALA A 368 3.66 11.49 -0.50
CA ALA A 368 3.29 10.80 0.73
C ALA A 368 4.39 10.85 1.80
N LEU A 369 5.64 10.52 1.42
CA LEU A 369 6.79 10.53 2.33
C LEU A 369 7.08 11.94 2.87
N MET A 370 7.12 12.93 1.99
CA MET A 370 7.40 14.32 2.38
C MET A 370 6.28 14.91 3.22
N THR A 371 5.03 14.56 2.94
CA THR A 371 3.90 15.03 3.77
C THR A 371 4.06 14.55 5.21
N LEU A 372 4.41 13.28 5.43
CA LEU A 372 4.68 12.79 6.77
C LEU A 372 5.88 13.49 7.40
N ARG A 373 7.01 13.56 6.68
CA ARG A 373 8.25 14.13 7.22
C ARG A 373 8.14 15.63 7.51
N ASP A 374 7.76 16.41 6.51
CA ASP A 374 7.88 17.87 6.54
C ASP A 374 6.68 18.53 7.20
N ALA A 375 5.47 18.03 6.89
CA ALA A 375 4.24 18.65 7.35
C ALA A 375 3.76 18.06 8.69
N ALA A 376 3.80 16.73 8.83
CA ALA A 376 3.43 16.06 10.09
C ALA A 376 4.61 15.91 11.07
N GLY A 377 5.85 16.24 10.66
CA GLY A 377 7.03 16.22 11.51
C GLY A 377 7.53 14.82 11.85
N VAL A 378 7.17 13.80 11.07
CA VAL A 378 7.56 12.40 11.30
C VAL A 378 9.06 12.23 11.05
N GLN A 379 9.76 11.67 12.03
CA GLN A 379 11.22 11.48 11.97
C GLN A 379 11.64 10.00 11.97
N SER A 380 10.70 9.09 12.17
CA SER A 380 10.92 7.67 11.98
C SER A 380 9.69 7.04 11.35
N PHE A 381 9.89 6.33 10.25
CA PHE A 381 8.81 5.78 9.45
C PHE A 381 9.24 4.45 8.85
N SER A 382 8.26 3.60 8.56
CA SER A 382 8.46 2.37 7.79
C SER A 382 7.56 2.41 6.59
N PHE A 383 8.04 1.91 5.45
CA PHE A 383 7.20 1.77 4.27
C PHE A 383 7.51 0.49 3.50
N ALA A 384 6.52 0.09 2.70
CA ALA A 384 6.65 -0.99 1.74
C ALA A 384 6.17 -0.54 0.37
N ILE A 385 6.81 -1.07 -0.67
CA ILE A 385 6.33 -0.98 -2.06
C ILE A 385 6.12 -2.40 -2.57
N SER A 386 5.00 -2.62 -3.25
CA SER A 386 4.72 -3.86 -3.97
C SER A 386 4.30 -3.50 -5.39
N TYR A 387 5.00 -4.06 -6.37
CA TYR A 387 4.63 -3.90 -7.77
C TYR A 387 3.73 -5.04 -8.22
N PRO A 388 2.96 -4.87 -9.30
CA PRO A 388 2.33 -5.99 -9.98
C PRO A 388 3.40 -7.05 -10.31
N PRO A 389 3.06 -8.34 -10.39
CA PRO A 389 4.05 -9.34 -10.70
C PRO A 389 4.49 -9.24 -12.16
N LEU A 390 5.74 -9.64 -12.40
CA LEU A 390 6.36 -9.65 -13.72
C LEU A 390 5.81 -10.83 -14.55
N ASN A 391 5.49 -10.57 -15.81
CA ASN A 391 5.14 -11.60 -16.79
C ASN A 391 6.39 -12.10 -17.54
N ALA A 392 6.22 -13.09 -18.42
CA ALA A 392 7.32 -13.62 -19.24
C ALA A 392 7.96 -12.60 -20.21
N ALA A 393 7.24 -11.52 -20.53
CA ALA A 393 7.76 -10.38 -21.29
C ALA A 393 8.49 -9.34 -20.40
N ASN A 394 8.71 -9.66 -19.13
CA ASN A 394 9.40 -8.83 -18.14
C ASN A 394 8.70 -7.48 -17.88
N ASN A 395 7.36 -7.48 -17.95
CA ASN A 395 6.49 -6.34 -17.72
C ASN A 395 5.54 -6.59 -16.54
N TYR A 396 5.11 -5.53 -15.87
CA TYR A 396 4.21 -5.56 -14.72
C TYR A 396 2.74 -5.76 -15.12
N SER A 397 2.43 -6.85 -15.80
CA SER A 397 1.09 -7.09 -16.35
C SER A 397 0.50 -8.44 -15.94
N LEU A 398 1.12 -9.15 -15.01
CA LEU A 398 0.64 -10.46 -14.58
C LEU A 398 -0.42 -10.29 -13.47
N GLY A 399 -1.70 -10.44 -13.76
CA GLY A 399 -2.75 -10.29 -12.74
C GLY A 399 -3.11 -8.84 -12.39
N GLU A 400 -3.91 -8.66 -11.34
CA GLU A 400 -4.67 -7.41 -11.09
C GLU A 400 -4.19 -6.61 -9.86
N LEU A 401 -2.98 -6.85 -9.36
CA LEU A 401 -2.43 -6.04 -8.27
C LEU A 401 -1.96 -4.68 -8.82
N PRO A 402 -2.37 -3.53 -8.25
CA PRO A 402 -1.74 -2.26 -8.56
C PRO A 402 -0.30 -2.18 -8.03
N ALA A 403 0.41 -1.14 -8.45
CA ALA A 403 1.53 -0.66 -7.65
C ALA A 403 0.98 -0.10 -6.33
N ILE A 404 1.50 -0.59 -5.21
CA ILE A 404 1.09 -0.19 -3.88
C ILE A 404 2.31 0.37 -3.17
N PHE A 405 2.20 1.58 -2.63
CA PHE A 405 3.08 2.06 -1.58
C PHE A 405 2.27 2.30 -0.31
N ARG A 406 2.82 1.90 0.83
CA ARG A 406 2.23 2.09 2.17
C ARG A 406 3.31 2.60 3.09
N VAL A 407 3.05 3.70 3.79
CA VAL A 407 3.96 4.26 4.80
C VAL A 407 3.22 4.46 6.11
N ILE A 408 3.92 4.22 7.22
CA ILE A 408 3.45 4.39 8.58
C ILE A 408 4.42 5.22 9.41
N ASP A 409 3.88 5.99 10.35
CA ASP A 409 4.65 6.70 11.38
C ASP A 409 5.01 5.73 12.53
N ARG A 410 6.30 5.69 12.89
CA ARG A 410 6.83 4.84 13.97
C ARG A 410 6.98 5.61 15.29
N GLY A 411 6.73 6.92 15.27
CA GLY A 411 6.82 7.82 16.41
C GLY A 411 8.22 8.41 16.62
N SER A 412 8.40 9.08 17.77
CA SER A 412 9.67 9.73 18.11
C SER A 412 10.78 8.71 18.36
N ALA A 413 11.98 8.99 17.83
CA ALA A 413 13.19 8.24 18.16
C ALA A 413 13.67 8.46 19.61
N LEU A 414 13.11 9.44 20.33
CA LEU A 414 13.41 9.73 21.72
C LEU A 414 12.47 9.02 22.70
N ASP A 415 11.36 8.44 22.23
CA ASP A 415 10.48 7.65 23.10
C ASP A 415 11.20 6.34 23.49
N PRO A 416 11.35 6.04 24.79
CA PRO A 416 12.04 4.84 25.24
C PRO A 416 11.20 3.56 25.17
N ARG A 417 9.87 3.65 25.03
CA ARG A 417 8.97 2.48 25.04
C ARG A 417 9.01 1.76 23.71
N SER A 418 8.75 0.46 23.57
CA SER A 418 8.60 -0.13 22.23
C SER A 418 7.46 0.54 21.44
N ASP A 419 7.60 0.64 20.12
CA ASP A 419 6.54 1.13 19.24
C ASP A 419 5.51 0.04 18.90
N THR A 420 5.89 -1.23 19.06
CA THR A 420 5.01 -2.40 18.87
C THR A 420 4.79 -3.11 20.21
N GLY A 421 3.56 -3.55 20.44
CA GLY A 421 3.15 -4.36 21.58
C GLY A 421 2.17 -5.45 21.18
N ALA A 422 1.52 -6.05 22.17
CA ALA A 422 0.61 -7.19 21.95
C ALA A 422 -0.55 -6.87 20.99
N LEU A 423 -1.04 -5.62 20.99
CA LEU A 423 -2.12 -5.21 20.09
C LEU A 423 -1.68 -5.19 18.62
N GLU A 424 -0.46 -4.76 18.32
CA GLU A 424 0.06 -4.76 16.95
C GLU A 424 0.30 -6.18 16.40
N TYR A 425 0.69 -7.13 17.26
CA TYR A 425 0.98 -8.50 16.84
C TYR A 425 -0.24 -9.42 16.83
N PHE A 426 -1.16 -9.28 17.80
CA PHE A 426 -2.23 -10.25 18.05
C PHE A 426 -3.63 -9.64 18.10
N GLY A 427 -3.74 -8.33 18.19
CA GLY A 427 -5.01 -7.64 18.38
C GLY A 427 -5.32 -6.66 17.26
N SER A 428 -6.00 -5.59 17.65
CA SER A 428 -6.33 -4.47 16.78
C SER A 428 -5.48 -3.26 17.19
N PRO A 429 -4.76 -2.64 16.24
CA PRO A 429 -3.98 -1.46 16.56
C PRO A 429 -4.88 -0.34 17.08
N TYR A 430 -4.34 0.33 18.09
CA TYR A 430 -4.89 1.57 18.58
C TYR A 430 -4.26 2.73 17.82
N ILE A 431 -5.07 3.68 17.36
CA ILE A 431 -4.64 4.80 16.52
C ILE A 431 -5.01 6.12 17.20
N ALA A 432 -4.00 6.93 17.50
CA ALA A 432 -4.15 8.24 18.12
C ALA A 432 -4.33 9.37 17.09
N ALA A 433 -3.69 9.26 15.93
CA ALA A 433 -3.75 10.24 14.87
C ALA A 433 -5.04 10.10 14.07
N ASP A 434 -5.81 11.19 13.99
CA ASP A 434 -6.99 11.24 13.14
C ASP A 434 -6.56 11.21 11.66
N PRO A 435 -7.09 10.30 10.82
CA PRO A 435 -6.74 10.23 9.40
C PRO A 435 -7.06 11.52 8.64
N TYR A 436 -8.04 12.31 9.08
CA TYR A 436 -8.40 13.60 8.47
C TYR A 436 -7.39 14.71 8.77
N ALA A 437 -6.57 14.57 9.82
CA ALA A 437 -5.56 15.58 10.16
C ALA A 437 -4.42 15.67 9.14
N ILE A 438 -4.19 14.61 8.36
CA ILE A 438 -3.12 14.56 7.34
C ILE A 438 -3.55 15.20 6.02
N LEU A 439 -4.84 15.16 5.69
CA LEU A 439 -5.34 15.58 4.39
C LEU A 439 -5.00 17.05 4.04
N PRO A 440 -5.16 18.05 4.93
CA PRO A 440 -4.80 19.43 4.60
C PRO A 440 -3.34 19.57 4.17
N HIS A 441 -2.44 18.79 4.77
CA HIS A 441 -1.03 18.75 4.41
C HIS A 441 -0.81 18.11 3.04
N LEU A 442 -1.49 16.99 2.74
CA LEU A 442 -1.45 16.35 1.42
C LEU A 442 -1.94 17.31 0.32
N ILE A 443 -3.06 18.00 0.53
CA ILE A 443 -3.61 18.96 -0.44
C ILE A 443 -2.64 20.12 -0.67
N ALA A 444 -2.07 20.69 0.40
CA ALA A 444 -1.13 21.80 0.29
C ALA A 444 0.16 21.40 -0.42
N ALA A 445 0.68 20.20 -0.13
CA ALA A 445 1.86 19.66 -0.79
C ALA A 445 1.56 19.37 -2.27
N ASN A 446 0.47 18.68 -2.60
CA ASN A 446 0.09 18.34 -3.97
C ASN A 446 0.00 19.58 -4.88
N LYS A 447 -0.58 20.69 -4.38
CA LYS A 447 -0.63 21.96 -5.11
C LYS A 447 0.76 22.49 -5.50
N ARG A 448 1.78 22.27 -4.67
CA ARG A 448 3.16 22.68 -4.99
C ARG A 448 3.74 21.83 -6.11
N PHE A 449 3.49 20.52 -6.10
CA PHE A 449 3.92 19.61 -7.18
C PHE A 449 3.30 20.00 -8.53
N THR A 450 2.01 20.35 -8.55
CA THR A 450 1.32 20.75 -9.80
C THR A 450 1.76 22.12 -10.34
N LEU A 451 2.31 23.01 -9.50
CA LEU A 451 2.78 24.34 -9.93
C LEU A 451 4.21 24.33 -10.50
N HIS A 452 4.93 23.21 -10.36
CA HIS A 452 6.28 23.02 -10.89
C HIS A 452 6.30 22.16 -12.18
N GLU A 453 5.13 21.77 -12.69
CA GLU A 453 4.90 21.27 -14.05
C GLU A 453 4.59 22.43 -14.99
#